data_AF-A0A535KYC5-F1
#
_entry.id   AF-A0A535KYC5-F1
#
_cell.length_a   1.000
_cell.length_b   1.000
_cell.length_c   1.000
_cell.angle_alpha   90.00
_cell.angle_beta   90.00
_cell.angle_gamma   90.00
#
_symmetry.space_group_name_H-M   'P 1'
#
loop_
_entity.id
_entity.type
_entity.pdbx_description
1 polymer ?
#
loop_
_entity_poly.entity_id
_entity_poly.type
_entity_poly.pdbx_seq_one_letter_code
_entity_poly.pdbx_strand_id
1 'polypeptide(L)' 'MQCPSCGAEIQAGATKCPSCGTPIPRMPPQASENIPYDSGVESIPYLDYNP' A
#
# COMPACT_ATOMS: atom_id res chain seq x y z
N MET A 1 -0.65 -14.43 13.73
CA MET A 1 -0.24 -13.02 14.00
C MET A 1 -1.16 -12.46 15.10
N GLN A 2 -0.81 -11.36 15.76
CA GLN A 2 -1.64 -10.77 16.81
C GLN A 2 -2.29 -9.48 16.31
N CYS A 3 -3.52 -9.22 16.76
CA CYS A 3 -4.21 -7.98 16.46
C CYS A 3 -3.49 -6.82 17.16
N PRO A 4 -3.07 -5.77 16.44
CA PRO A 4 -2.34 -4.64 17.04
C PRO A 4 -3.20 -3.80 17.99
N SER A 5 -4.52 -3.97 17.97
CA SER A 5 -5.45 -3.19 18.78
C SER A 5 -5.87 -3.88 20.07
N CYS A 6 -6.02 -5.21 20.08
CA CYS A 6 -6.53 -5.96 21.24
C CYS A 6 -5.67 -7.14 21.66
N GLY A 7 -4.63 -7.50 20.90
CA GLY A 7 -3.74 -8.62 21.19
C GLY A 7 -4.29 -10.01 20.87
N ALA A 8 -5.54 -10.12 20.38
CA ALA A 8 -6.11 -11.41 20.00
C ALA A 8 -5.34 -12.06 18.84
N GLU A 9 -5.28 -13.40 18.84
CA GLU A 9 -4.68 -14.15 17.74
C GLU A 9 -5.55 -14.06 16.48
N ILE A 10 -4.90 -13.79 15.35
CA ILE A 10 -5.53 -13.62 14.04
C ILE A 10 -4.75 -14.38 12.96
N GLN A 11 -5.51 -14.90 11.99
CA GLN A 11 -4.99 -15.61 10.83
C GLN A 11 -4.26 -14.66 9.88
N ALA A 12 -3.21 -15.17 9.21
CA ALA A 12 -2.52 -14.42 8.17
C ALA A 12 -3.49 -14.14 7.01
N GLY A 13 -3.58 -12.87 6.58
CA GLY A 13 -4.50 -12.45 5.53
C GLY A 13 -5.93 -12.10 6.01
N ALA A 14 -6.21 -12.16 7.31
CA ALA A 14 -7.46 -11.63 7.86
C ALA A 14 -7.64 -10.15 7.48
N THR A 15 -8.84 -9.75 7.07
CA THR A 15 -9.17 -8.34 6.74
C THR A 15 -9.64 -7.55 7.96
N LYS A 16 -10.14 -8.25 8.98
CA LYS A 16 -10.56 -7.68 10.28
C LYS A 16 -10.33 -8.69 11.40
N CYS A 17 -10.14 -8.19 12.61
CA CYS A 17 -10.05 -9.02 13.81
C CYS A 17 -11.45 -9.62 14.12
N PRO A 18 -11.57 -10.95 14.29
CA PRO A 18 -12.84 -11.57 14.67
C PRO A 18 -13.23 -11.27 16.12
N SER A 19 -12.27 -10.88 16.97
CA SER A 19 -12.52 -10.64 18.40
C SER A 19 -12.97 -9.20 18.69
N CYS A 20 -12.38 -8.18 18.05
CA CYS A 20 -12.70 -6.78 18.30
C CYS A 20 -13.22 -6.00 17.09
N GLY A 21 -13.19 -6.59 15.88
CA GLY A 21 -13.63 -5.94 14.65
C GLY A 21 -12.62 -4.99 14.00
N THR A 22 -11.47 -4.71 14.64
CA THR A 22 -10.44 -3.81 14.09
C THR A 22 -9.97 -4.29 12.71
N PRO A 23 -9.95 -3.43 11.68
CA PRO A 23 -9.43 -3.79 10.36
C PRO A 23 -7.93 -4.11 10.44
N ILE A 24 -7.52 -5.18 9.76
CA ILE A 24 -6.11 -5.60 9.74
C ILE A 24 -5.50 -5.08 8.43
N PRO A 25 -4.48 -4.20 8.49
CA PRO A 25 -3.84 -3.69 7.30
C PRO A 25 -3.21 -4.87 6.55
N ARG A 26 -3.58 -5.03 5.28
CA ARG A 26 -2.85 -5.92 4.38
C ARG A 26 -1.53 -5.24 4.09
N MET A 27 -0.47 -5.67 4.75
CA MET A 27 0.86 -5.35 4.28
C MET A 27 1.00 -6.12 2.96
N PRO A 28 1.11 -5.45 1.79
CA PRO A 28 1.49 -6.16 0.59
C PRO A 28 2.80 -6.90 0.91
N PRO A 29 3.05 -8.09 0.32
CA PRO A 29 4.37 -8.69 0.44
C PRO A 29 5.35 -7.60 0.04
N GLN A 30 6.24 -7.23 0.96
CA GLN A 30 7.33 -6.30 0.70
C GLN A 30 8.24 -7.02 -0.29
N ALA A 31 7.83 -7.01 -1.57
CA ALA A 31 8.76 -7.01 -2.67
C ALA A 31 9.56 -5.74 -2.46
N SER A 32 10.76 -5.92 -1.91
CA SER A 32 11.86 -4.99 -2.04
C SER A 32 12.10 -4.75 -3.52
N GLU A 33 11.24 -3.98 -4.17
CA GLU A 33 11.53 -3.44 -5.47
C GLU A 33 12.18 -2.09 -5.22
N ASN A 34 13.48 -2.04 -5.45
CA ASN A 34 14.25 -0.82 -5.53
C ASN A 34 13.69 0.01 -6.70
N ILE A 35 12.57 0.70 -6.48
CA ILE A 35 12.09 1.75 -7.37
C ILE A 35 12.77 3.03 -6.88
N PRO A 36 13.75 3.61 -7.62
CA PRO A 36 14.12 4.99 -7.35
C PRO A 36 12.85 5.83 -7.52
N TYR A 37 12.51 6.61 -6.49
CA TYR A 37 11.42 7.56 -6.49
C TYR A 37 11.61 8.51 -7.68
N ASP A 38 10.99 8.15 -8.80
CA ASP A 38 11.12 8.82 -10.08
C ASP A 38 10.59 10.23 -9.92
N SER A 39 11.51 11.16 -10.07
CA SER A 39 11.27 12.58 -9.93
C SER A 39 10.54 13.05 -11.19
N GLY A 40 9.22 13.22 -11.09
CA GLY A 40 8.44 14.10 -11.96
C GLY A 40 8.67 13.95 -13.47
N VAL A 41 8.28 12.81 -14.05
CA VAL A 41 8.00 12.75 -15.49
C VAL A 41 6.61 13.29 -15.79
N GLU A 42 6.47 14.61 -15.90
CA GLU A 42 5.54 15.22 -16.84
C GLU A 42 6.17 16.50 -17.45
N SER A 43 7.34 16.37 -18.07
CA SER A 43 7.57 17.06 -19.34
C SER A 43 7.03 16.09 -20.39
N ILE A 44 5.85 16.29 -20.96
CA ILE A 44 5.61 17.18 -22.09
C ILE A 44 4.13 17.58 -22.12
N PRO A 45 3.77 18.88 -22.09
CA PRO A 45 2.55 19.33 -22.74
C PRO A 45 2.87 19.65 -24.19
N TYR A 46 2.36 18.77 -25.04
CA TYR A 46 1.94 18.92 -26.43
C TYR A 46 2.73 19.84 -27.37
N LEU A 47 3.13 19.19 -28.48
CA LEU A 47 3.56 19.82 -29.71
C LEU A 47 2.39 20.61 -30.33
N ASP A 48 2.11 21.82 -29.84
CA ASP A 48 1.09 22.71 -30.41
C ASP A 48 1.67 24.12 -30.56
N TYR A 49 2.47 24.37 -31.60
CA TYR A 49 2.17 25.44 -32.55
C TYR A 49 3.18 25.48 -33.70
N ASN A 50 2.60 25.45 -34.90
CA ASN A 50 3.21 25.69 -36.19
C ASN A 50 2.92 27.14 -36.62
N PRO A 51 3.95 27.98 -36.79
CA PRO A 51 3.94 29.09 -37.74
C PRO A 51 5.02 28.94 -38.83
#